data_AF-A0AAD8CD41-F1
#
_entry.id   AF-A0AAD8CD41-F1
#
_cell.length_a   1.000
_cell.length_b   1.000
_cell.length_c   1.000
_cell.angle_alpha   90.00
_cell.angle_beta   90.00
_cell.angle_gamma   90.00
#
_symmetry.space_group_name_H-M   'P 1'
#
loop_
_entity.id
_entity.type
_entity.pdbx_description
1 polymer ?
#
loop_
_entity_poly.entity_id
_entity_poly.type
_entity_poly.pdbx_seq_one_letter_code
_entity_poly.pdbx_strand_id
1 'polypeptide(L)'
;GFSVFRACTQDRGTSCMPCTNGTYTEEPNGLLKCFSCKNCDEASGLTVLHQCQVFKNTICGPLNGYFCSGKARGGGCDQGQKHTICRAGERVKSQESSIADTECEECPDKTYSDGSLETCKPHTE
;
A
#
# COMPACT_ATOMS: atom_id res chain seq x y z
N GLY A 1 0.33 -17.90 13.88
CA GLY A 1 0.33 -16.95 15.01
C GLY A 1 0.84 -17.52 16.32
N PHE A 2 1.81 -18.43 16.22
CA PHE A 2 2.54 -18.98 17.35
C PHE A 2 4.03 -19.00 17.00
N SER A 3 4.86 -19.04 18.03
CA SER A 3 6.30 -19.27 17.95
C SER A 3 6.71 -20.38 18.92
N VAL A 4 7.87 -20.99 18.71
CA VAL A 4 8.41 -22.05 19.56
C VAL A 4 8.86 -21.45 20.89
N PHE A 5 8.23 -21.93 21.96
CA PHE A 5 8.67 -21.64 23.33
C PHE A 5 9.74 -22.63 23.77
N ARG A 6 9.56 -23.92 23.45
CA ARG A 6 10.49 -24.99 23.80
C ARG A 6 10.58 -26.00 22.66
N ALA A 7 11.81 -26.29 22.23
CA ALA A 7 12.07 -27.33 21.24
C ALA A 7 11.67 -28.72 21.75
N CYS A 8 11.50 -29.66 20.82
CA CYS A 8 11.25 -31.04 21.16
C CYS A 8 12.47 -31.69 21.86
N THR A 9 12.20 -32.70 22.66
CA THR A 9 13.17 -33.64 23.22
C THR A 9 12.80 -35.06 22.78
N GLN A 10 13.62 -36.07 23.10
CA GLN A 10 13.36 -37.47 22.72
C GLN A 10 11.97 -37.96 23.20
N ASP A 11 11.49 -37.45 24.33
CA ASP A 11 10.27 -37.87 25.02
C ASP A 11 9.11 -36.85 24.91
N ARG A 12 9.33 -35.64 24.35
CA ARG A 12 8.32 -34.56 24.34
C ARG A 12 8.33 -33.77 23.04
N GLY A 13 7.13 -33.48 22.53
CA GLY A 13 6.95 -32.58 21.38
C GLY A 13 7.31 -31.11 21.67
N THR A 14 7.40 -30.33 20.60
CA THR A 14 7.61 -28.88 20.65
C THR A 14 6.46 -28.19 21.37
N SER A 15 6.77 -27.27 22.27
CA SER A 15 5.79 -26.41 22.92
C SER A 15 5.82 -25.03 22.26
N CYS A 16 4.65 -24.51 21.91
CA CYS A 16 4.48 -23.24 21.23
C CYS A 16 3.77 -22.24 22.14
N MET A 17 4.10 -20.96 21.97
CA MET A 17 3.42 -19.84 22.62
C MET A 17 2.79 -18.91 21.59
N PRO A 18 1.62 -18.30 21.89
CA PRO A 18 0.97 -17.38 20.97
C PRO A 18 1.81 -16.12 20.76
N CYS A 19 1.70 -15.53 19.57
CA CYS A 19 2.26 -14.20 19.32
C CYS A 19 1.54 -13.15 20.18
N THR A 20 2.27 -12.13 20.61
CA THR A 20 1.72 -10.98 21.35
C THR A 20 1.19 -9.92 20.39
N ASN A 21 0.39 -8.99 20.90
CA ASN A 21 -0.11 -7.86 20.12
C ASN A 21 1.07 -7.08 19.47
N GLY A 22 0.92 -6.69 18.21
CA GLY A 22 1.99 -6.08 17.42
C GLY A 22 2.98 -7.09 16.80
N THR A 23 2.73 -8.40 16.93
CA THR A 23 3.53 -9.43 16.26
C THR A 23 2.66 -10.51 15.60
N TYR A 24 3.20 -11.20 14.61
CA TYR A 24 2.48 -12.22 13.84
C TYR A 24 3.36 -13.35 13.31
N THR A 25 2.74 -14.48 12.98
CA THR A 25 3.29 -15.52 12.09
C THR A 25 2.15 -16.10 11.25
N GLU A 26 2.32 -16.25 9.94
CA GLU A 26 1.23 -16.70 9.05
C GLU A 26 1.19 -18.23 8.96
N GLU A 27 2.35 -18.83 8.70
CA GLU A 27 2.50 -20.26 8.47
C GLU A 27 3.05 -21.03 9.69
N PRO A 28 2.86 -22.36 9.75
CA PRO A 28 3.59 -23.22 10.67
C PRO A 28 5.10 -22.99 10.56
N ASN A 29 5.76 -22.80 11.70
CA ASN A 29 7.14 -22.34 11.72
C ASN A 29 7.89 -22.92 12.93
N GLY A 30 9.23 -22.85 12.88
CA GLY A 30 10.14 -23.19 13.98
C GLY A 30 10.78 -21.97 14.63
N LEU A 31 10.21 -20.78 14.47
CA LEU A 31 10.81 -19.53 14.94
C LEU A 31 10.66 -19.42 16.45
N LEU A 32 11.70 -18.92 17.13
CA LEU A 32 11.65 -18.63 18.56
C LEU A 32 10.92 -17.31 18.88
N LYS A 33 10.68 -16.48 17.86
CA LYS A 33 10.02 -15.17 17.98
C LYS A 33 9.12 -14.94 16.78
N CYS A 34 7.97 -14.31 17.03
CA CYS A 34 7.08 -13.85 15.98
C CYS A 34 7.66 -12.63 15.26
N PHE A 35 7.22 -12.39 14.02
CA PHE A 35 7.61 -11.21 13.25
C PHE A 35 6.89 -9.97 13.79
N SER A 36 7.56 -8.82 13.77
CA SER A 36 6.90 -7.55 14.07
C SER A 36 5.97 -7.15 12.94
N CYS A 37 4.79 -6.64 13.27
CA CYS A 37 3.85 -6.14 12.29
C CYS A 37 4.44 -4.94 11.53
N LYS A 38 4.11 -4.82 10.24
CA LYS A 38 4.46 -3.64 9.44
C LYS A 38 3.70 -2.42 9.94
N ASN A 39 4.38 -1.28 10.00
CA ASN A 39 3.76 0.02 10.23
C ASN A 39 3.46 0.68 8.88
N CYS A 40 2.23 1.16 8.70
CA CYS A 40 1.85 1.93 7.52
C CYS A 40 2.05 3.41 7.86
N ASP A 41 3.24 3.93 7.53
CA ASP A 41 3.63 5.31 7.82
C ASP A 41 3.02 6.27 6.80
N GLU A 42 2.25 7.25 7.28
CA GLU A 42 1.66 8.30 6.43
C GLU A 42 2.73 9.16 5.75
N ALA A 43 3.91 9.34 6.37
CA ALA A 43 5.02 10.06 5.74
C ALA A 43 5.58 9.31 4.51
N SER A 44 5.34 8.00 4.43
CA SER A 44 5.63 7.16 3.26
C SER A 44 4.44 7.05 2.29
N GLY A 45 3.38 7.85 2.49
CA GLY A 45 2.18 7.86 1.66
C GLY A 45 1.29 6.64 1.85
N LEU A 46 1.33 5.99 3.01
CA LEU A 46 0.61 4.74 3.28
C LEU A 46 -0.50 4.92 4.31
N THR A 47 -1.50 4.04 4.25
CA THR A 47 -2.54 3.88 5.26
C THR A 47 -2.82 2.40 5.53
N VAL A 48 -3.41 2.10 6.69
CA VAL A 48 -3.75 0.71 7.08
C VAL A 48 -5.03 0.28 6.37
N LEU A 49 -4.94 -0.71 5.49
CA LEU A 49 -6.12 -1.37 4.90
C LEU A 49 -6.62 -2.50 5.78
N HIS A 50 -5.69 -3.29 6.33
CA HIS A 50 -6.00 -4.35 7.29
C HIS A 50 -5.06 -4.26 8.48
N GLN A 51 -5.63 -4.20 9.68
CA GLN A 51 -4.88 -4.20 10.92
C GLN A 51 -4.14 -5.52 11.12
N CYS A 52 -3.00 -5.45 11.82
CA CYS A 52 -2.25 -6.64 12.15
C CYS A 52 -3.05 -7.58 13.06
N GLN A 53 -2.89 -8.88 12.83
CA GLN A 53 -3.43 -9.94 13.66
C GLN A 53 -2.29 -10.91 14.01
N VAL A 54 -2.44 -11.69 15.07
CA VAL A 54 -1.40 -12.66 15.46
C VAL A 54 -1.07 -13.68 14.37
N PHE A 55 -1.96 -13.90 13.40
CA PHE A 55 -1.78 -14.81 12.27
C PHE A 55 -1.63 -14.12 10.90
N LYS A 56 -1.56 -12.78 10.85
CA LYS A 56 -1.49 -12.04 9.59
C LYS A 56 -0.84 -10.67 9.77
N ASN A 57 0.06 -10.30 8.87
CA ASN A 57 0.69 -8.97 8.92
C ASN A 57 -0.34 -7.84 8.71
N THR A 58 0.03 -6.62 9.09
CA THR A 58 -0.63 -5.41 8.59
C THR A 58 -0.54 -5.36 7.07
N ILE A 59 -1.66 -5.07 6.40
CA ILE A 59 -1.67 -4.76 4.96
C ILE A 59 -1.79 -3.25 4.81
N CYS A 60 -0.79 -2.64 4.19
CA CYS A 60 -0.78 -1.22 3.85
C CYS A 60 -1.34 -0.99 2.45
N GLY A 61 -2.03 0.13 2.26
CA GLY A 61 -2.43 0.67 0.97
C GLY A 61 -1.89 2.09 0.81
N PRO A 62 -1.99 2.69 -0.40
CA PRO A 62 -1.65 4.09 -0.57
C PRO A 62 -2.67 4.98 0.17
N LEU A 63 -2.21 6.12 0.67
CA LEU A 63 -3.05 7.16 1.23
C LEU A 63 -3.91 7.81 0.14
N ASN A 64 -5.03 8.45 0.51
CA ASN A 64 -5.84 9.19 -0.45
C ASN A 64 -5.02 10.27 -1.17
N GLY A 65 -5.12 10.33 -2.50
CA GLY A 65 -4.27 11.18 -3.34
C GLY A 65 -2.92 10.57 -3.67
N TYR A 66 -2.71 9.27 -3.41
CA TYR A 66 -1.50 8.53 -3.76
C TYR A 66 -1.84 7.24 -4.52
N PHE A 67 -0.93 6.80 -5.39
CA PHE A 67 -0.91 5.45 -5.96
C PHE A 67 0.24 4.63 -5.39
N CYS A 68 0.13 3.32 -5.55
CA CYS A 68 1.17 2.41 -5.11
C CYS A 68 2.29 2.28 -6.13
N SER A 69 3.52 2.69 -5.76
CA SER A 69 4.70 2.59 -6.63
C SER A 69 5.51 1.31 -6.42
N GLY A 70 5.11 0.43 -5.49
CA GLY A 70 5.82 -0.81 -5.19
C GLY A 70 4.96 -1.81 -4.40
N LYS A 71 5.02 -3.08 -4.78
CA LYS A 71 4.26 -4.15 -4.11
C LYS A 71 5.00 -4.69 -2.89
N ALA A 72 4.30 -4.73 -1.76
CA ALA A 72 4.79 -5.33 -0.54
C ALA A 72 4.86 -6.86 -0.61
N ARG A 73 5.87 -7.45 0.05
CA ARG A 73 5.89 -8.90 0.31
C ARG A 73 4.69 -9.26 1.20
N GLY A 74 3.88 -10.21 0.73
CA GLY A 74 2.62 -10.57 1.40
C GLY A 74 1.41 -9.75 0.96
N GLY A 75 1.57 -8.86 -0.03
CA GLY A 75 0.48 -8.06 -0.59
C GLY A 75 0.37 -6.67 0.06
N GLY A 76 -0.30 -5.77 -0.66
CA GLY A 76 -0.41 -4.35 -0.29
C GLY A 76 0.70 -3.50 -0.90
N CYS A 77 0.87 -2.31 -0.33
CA CYS A 77 1.73 -1.27 -0.84
C CYS A 77 2.98 -1.05 0.04
N ASP A 78 4.13 -0.96 -0.61
CA ASP A 78 5.40 -0.63 0.05
C ASP A 78 5.66 0.86 0.14
N GLN A 79 5.22 1.62 -0.86
CA GLN A 79 5.38 3.06 -0.89
C GLN A 79 4.25 3.70 -1.69
N GLY A 80 3.65 4.74 -1.12
CA GLY A 80 2.69 5.58 -1.82
C GLY A 80 3.42 6.75 -2.49
N GLN A 81 3.11 6.99 -3.76
CA GLN A 81 3.52 8.19 -4.48
C GLN A 81 2.31 9.07 -4.73
N LYS A 82 2.44 10.39 -4.52
CA LYS A 82 1.35 11.34 -4.77
C LYS A 82 0.93 11.27 -6.22
N HIS A 83 -0.37 11.41 -6.46
CA HIS A 83 -0.88 11.56 -7.81
C HIS A 83 -0.35 12.83 -8.47
N THR A 84 -0.05 12.71 -9.75
CA THR A 84 0.27 13.85 -10.60
C THR A 84 -0.98 14.71 -10.78
N ILE A 85 -0.81 16.02 -10.55
CA ILE A 85 -1.86 17.00 -10.86
C ILE A 85 -1.51 17.60 -12.21
N CYS A 86 -2.41 17.46 -13.18
CA CYS A 86 -2.22 18.04 -14.51
C CYS A 86 -2.21 19.57 -14.42
N ARG A 87 -1.42 20.20 -15.27
CA ARG A 87 -1.23 21.65 -15.27
C ARG A 87 -2.28 22.32 -16.13
N ALA A 88 -2.41 23.64 -15.98
CA ALA A 88 -3.16 24.44 -16.93
C ALA A 88 -2.58 24.25 -18.35
N GLY A 89 -3.44 24.01 -19.32
CA GLY A 89 -3.06 23.62 -20.67
C GLY A 89 -2.96 22.10 -20.88
N GLU A 90 -3.11 21.28 -19.84
CA GLU A 90 -3.19 19.82 -19.92
C GLU A 90 -4.58 19.32 -19.51
N ARG A 91 -5.04 18.26 -20.16
CA ARG A 91 -6.22 17.48 -19.76
C ARG A 91 -5.80 16.20 -19.05
N VAL A 92 -6.68 15.69 -18.21
CA VAL A 92 -6.57 14.33 -17.69
C VAL A 92 -6.85 13.37 -18.84
N LYS A 93 -5.90 12.46 -19.09
CA LYS A 93 -6.01 11.43 -20.11
C LYS A 93 -6.49 10.11 -19.52
N SER A 94 -6.03 9.80 -18.31
CA SER A 94 -6.47 8.65 -17.53
C SER A 94 -6.64 9.04 -16.07
N GLN A 95 -7.75 8.56 -15.48
CA GLN A 95 -8.05 8.81 -14.08
C GLN A 95 -7.06 8.06 -13.17
N GLU A 96 -6.70 8.70 -12.08
CA GLU A 96 -5.96 8.07 -10.99
C GLU A 96 -6.64 6.83 -10.41
N SER A 97 -5.83 5.93 -9.86
CA SER A 97 -6.29 4.83 -9.01
C SER A 97 -5.25 4.46 -7.96
N SER A 98 -5.61 3.57 -7.03
CA SER A 98 -4.67 3.05 -6.01
C SER A 98 -3.41 2.36 -6.57
N ILE A 99 -3.35 2.05 -7.88
CA ILE A 99 -2.23 1.36 -8.52
C ILE A 99 -1.65 2.10 -9.74
N ALA A 100 -2.26 3.20 -10.17
CA ALA A 100 -1.86 3.92 -11.37
C ALA A 100 -1.97 5.42 -11.13
N ASP A 101 -0.97 6.16 -11.59
CA ASP A 101 -0.97 7.61 -11.54
C ASP A 101 -1.95 8.21 -12.56
N THR A 102 -2.31 9.48 -12.36
CA THR A 102 -2.98 10.30 -13.37
C THR A 102 -2.04 10.52 -14.54
N GLU A 103 -2.48 10.21 -15.77
CA GLU A 103 -1.75 10.62 -16.97
C GLU A 103 -2.33 11.93 -17.50
N CYS A 104 -1.45 12.87 -17.83
CA CYS A 104 -1.80 14.17 -18.38
C CYS A 104 -1.44 14.24 -19.87
N GLU A 105 -2.23 14.98 -20.64
CA GLU A 105 -1.98 15.22 -22.06
C GLU A 105 -2.18 16.70 -22.39
N GLU A 106 -1.29 17.27 -23.21
CA GLU A 106 -1.43 18.67 -23.65
C GLU A 106 -2.71 18.89 -24.46
N CYS A 107 -3.35 20.03 -24.21
CA CYS A 107 -4.50 20.45 -24.99
C CYS A 107 -4.10 20.83 -26.41
N PRO A 108 -4.87 20.42 -27.44
CA PRO A 108 -4.68 20.88 -28.80
C PRO A 108 -4.78 22.40 -28.93
N ASP A 109 -4.17 22.95 -29.98
CA ASP A 109 -4.27 24.37 -30.31
C ASP A 109 -5.72 24.87 -30.28
N LYS A 110 -5.92 26.08 -29.76
CA LYS A 110 -7.21 26.75 -29.58
C LYS A 110 -8.14 26.11 -28.54
N THR A 111 -7.63 25.18 -27.73
CA THR A 111 -8.36 24.63 -26.58
C THR A 111 -7.61 24.82 -25.27
N TYR A 112 -8.31 24.77 -24.15
CA TYR A 112 -7.74 24.94 -22.82
C TYR A 112 -8.34 23.96 -21.81
N SER A 113 -7.58 23.76 -20.74
CA SER A 113 -7.96 23.05 -19.53
C SER A 113 -7.26 23.71 -18.35
N ASP A 114 -7.87 23.68 -17.18
CA ASP A 114 -7.27 24.11 -15.92
C ASP A 114 -6.47 22.99 -15.23
N GLY A 115 -6.31 21.84 -15.90
CA GLY A 115 -5.67 20.64 -15.36
C GLY A 115 -6.64 19.64 -14.74
N SER A 116 -7.95 19.97 -14.64
CA SER A 116 -8.96 19.09 -14.06
C SER A 116 -9.92 18.46 -15.08
N LEU A 117 -9.84 18.88 -16.35
CA LEU A 117 -10.75 18.44 -17.38
C LEU A 117 -10.26 17.16 -18.06
N GLU A 118 -11.16 16.21 -18.31
CA GLU A 118 -10.90 15.05 -19.18
C GLU A 118 -10.81 15.45 -20.67
N THR A 119 -11.50 16.53 -21.05
CA THR A 119 -11.57 17.04 -22.42
C THR A 119 -11.36 18.55 -22.42
N CYS A 120 -10.42 19.02 -23.24
CA CYS A 120 -10.15 20.44 -23.39
C CYS A 120 -11.34 21.19 -23.99
N LYS A 121 -11.58 22.41 -23.53
CA LYS A 121 -12.66 23.29 -24.00
C LYS A 121 -12.11 24.27 -25.04
N PRO A 122 -12.89 24.64 -26.06
CA PRO A 122 -12.48 25.67 -27.01
C PRO A 122 -12.36 27.03 -26.30
N HIS A 123 -11.40 27.86 -26.70
CA HIS A 123 -11.37 29.25 -26.26
C HIS A 123 -12.60 30.00 -26.78
N THR A 124 -13.17 30.86 -25.95
CA THR A 124 -14.13 31.88 -26.40
C THR A 124 -13.37 32.95 -27.17
N GLU A 125 -13.85 33.28 -28.37
CA GLU A 125 -13.40 34.43 -29.18
C GLU A 125 -13.72 35.77 -28.51
#